data_AF-A0A417CJ28-F1
#
_entry.id   AF-A0A417CJ28-F1
#
_cell.length_a   1.000
_cell.length_b   1.000
_cell.length_c   1.000
_cell.angle_alpha   90.00
_cell.angle_beta   90.00
_cell.angle_gamma   90.00
#
_symmetry.space_group_name_H-M   'P 1'
#
loop_
_entity.id
_entity.type
_entity.pdbx_description
1 polymer ?
#
loop_
_entity_poly.entity_id
_entity_poly.type
_entity_poly.pdbx_seq_one_letter_code
_entity_poly.pdbx_strand_id
1 'polypeptide(L)'
;MPTFREMQQLYANIGTIGQQIKKQSDDAMEATWNNSIASRVCYIYDYYHDDSPTMNRNITHGPHTTKTRIDAKFIVKSYSSLDKDQVEYYLQFKPSQKTQFEPTDELYYFETDYRRKYSNEDFVGLYIDIADDQGIYHRWLICTKEIGNQFVKYNILPCDYWFHFIVKKNGKRYKRKIWGVTRTQSSYNSGLWTDYYSTSTESQFKAIVPLNPITEDIYYVEEDNKNMRIIISAPVEKPNVFQISKVETAPLFGLKRLTFAQDKFDPYTDGRDDVEVAQGDIFAMYADLYDNEVPTDTPFHTDTETKMDTTHCDLLCNANKIKIGGSYKLITAKFFNIQGNEITDEFVPYLAKSSWSCYVKNNRHEDPDEIEVTDNTDLITWLEQKESNKIKIKIADNKEYLTKILVIKCSINKDGRNIVGEIQLQISSVL
;
A
#
# COMPACT_ATOMS: atom_id res chain seq x y z
N MET A 1 -44.76 21.92 -46.22
CA MET A 1 -43.92 20.75 -45.94
C MET A 1 -42.72 20.82 -46.87
N PRO A 2 -41.48 20.70 -46.35
CA PRO A 2 -40.29 20.64 -47.21
C PRO A 2 -40.40 19.43 -48.14
N THR A 3 -39.89 19.57 -49.36
CA THR A 3 -39.88 18.49 -50.35
C THR A 3 -38.92 17.37 -49.92
N PHE A 4 -39.15 16.15 -50.41
CA PHE A 4 -38.29 14.98 -50.10
C PHE A 4 -36.81 15.24 -50.41
N ARG A 5 -36.53 16.05 -51.44
CA ARG A 5 -35.19 16.43 -51.86
C ARG A 5 -34.54 17.47 -50.93
N GLU A 6 -35.33 18.42 -50.44
CA GLU A 6 -34.88 19.39 -49.41
C GLU A 6 -34.64 18.70 -48.07
N MET A 7 -35.47 17.71 -47.71
CA MET A 7 -35.17 16.84 -46.58
C MET A 7 -33.86 16.09 -46.85
N GLN A 8 -33.70 15.37 -47.95
CA GLN A 8 -32.43 14.69 -48.24
C GLN A 8 -31.20 15.61 -48.15
N GLN A 9 -31.27 16.87 -48.57
CA GLN A 9 -30.17 17.83 -48.43
C GLN A 9 -29.94 18.31 -47.00
N LEU A 10 -30.98 18.54 -46.21
CA LEU A 10 -30.89 18.85 -44.77
C LEU A 10 -30.33 17.67 -43.96
N TYR A 11 -30.74 16.45 -44.30
CA TYR A 11 -30.34 15.22 -43.62
C TYR A 11 -29.00 14.66 -44.16
N ALA A 12 -28.54 15.07 -45.35
CA ALA A 12 -27.26 14.64 -45.93
C ALA A 12 -26.03 15.16 -45.17
N ASN A 13 -26.13 16.32 -44.52
CA ASN A 13 -25.02 16.94 -43.79
C ASN A 13 -24.92 16.48 -42.30
N ILE A 14 -25.86 15.65 -41.82
CA ILE A 14 -26.00 15.33 -40.37
C ILE A 14 -25.97 13.81 -40.12
N GLY A 15 -25.60 13.01 -41.13
CA GLY A 15 -25.48 11.56 -41.00
C GLY A 15 -26.84 10.82 -41.01
N THR A 16 -26.83 9.54 -40.63
CA THR A 16 -28.02 8.67 -40.66
C THR A 16 -29.10 9.14 -39.68
N ILE A 17 -30.37 8.75 -39.90
CA ILE A 17 -31.49 9.08 -38.99
C ILE A 17 -31.16 8.71 -37.53
N GLY A 18 -30.49 7.56 -37.31
CA GLY A 18 -30.06 7.14 -35.99
C GLY A 18 -29.06 8.09 -35.33
N GLN A 19 -28.08 8.61 -36.09
CA GLN A 19 -27.11 9.59 -35.59
C GLN A 19 -27.78 10.91 -35.18
N GLN A 20 -28.82 11.31 -35.91
CA GLN A 20 -29.57 12.53 -35.60
C GLN A 20 -30.45 12.38 -34.36
N ILE A 21 -31.14 11.25 -34.20
CA ILE A 21 -31.89 10.94 -32.98
C ILE A 21 -30.95 10.90 -31.78
N LYS A 22 -29.76 10.30 -31.93
CA LYS A 22 -28.74 10.26 -30.89
C LYS A 22 -28.30 11.68 -30.49
N LYS A 23 -27.99 12.54 -31.47
CA LYS A 23 -27.63 13.94 -31.22
C LYS A 23 -28.75 14.71 -30.50
N GLN A 24 -30.00 14.59 -30.93
CA GLN A 24 -31.15 15.22 -30.25
C GLN A 24 -31.30 14.72 -28.80
N SER A 25 -31.05 13.44 -28.56
CA SER A 25 -31.06 12.84 -27.24
C SER A 25 -29.94 13.40 -26.35
N ASP A 26 -28.74 13.59 -26.91
CA ASP A 26 -27.59 14.20 -26.22
C ASP A 26 -27.85 15.67 -25.88
N ASP A 27 -28.37 16.46 -26.83
CA ASP A 27 -28.74 17.87 -26.62
C ASP A 27 -29.81 18.01 -25.52
N ALA A 28 -30.81 17.13 -25.51
CA ALA A 28 -31.84 17.12 -24.46
C ALA A 28 -31.28 16.71 -23.09
N MET A 29 -30.35 15.75 -23.06
CA MET A 29 -29.69 15.31 -21.83
C MET A 29 -28.80 16.42 -21.24
N GLU A 30 -28.10 17.17 -22.08
CA GLU A 30 -27.33 18.36 -21.68
C GLU A 30 -28.24 19.46 -21.11
N ALA A 31 -29.29 19.83 -21.85
CA ALA A 31 -30.20 20.91 -21.46
C ALA A 31 -30.92 20.63 -20.13
N THR A 32 -31.15 19.35 -19.81
CA THR A 32 -31.82 18.90 -18.57
C THR A 32 -30.86 18.43 -17.49
N TRP A 33 -29.54 18.52 -17.71
CA TRP A 33 -28.52 17.95 -16.81
C TRP A 33 -28.68 18.47 -15.37
N ASN A 34 -28.68 19.80 -15.20
CA ASN A 34 -28.69 20.44 -13.89
C ASN A 34 -30.07 20.37 -13.19
N ASN A 35 -31.12 19.94 -13.89
CA ASN A 35 -32.46 19.80 -13.32
C ASN A 35 -32.69 18.42 -12.68
N SER A 36 -31.72 17.51 -12.79
CA SER A 36 -31.83 16.16 -12.23
C SER A 36 -31.31 16.10 -10.80
N ILE A 37 -32.09 15.48 -9.90
CA ILE A 37 -31.66 15.21 -8.52
C ILE A 37 -30.44 14.28 -8.44
N ALA A 38 -30.13 13.54 -9.51
CA ALA A 38 -28.95 12.67 -9.59
C ALA A 38 -27.66 13.43 -9.93
N SER A 39 -27.75 14.68 -10.39
CA SER A 39 -26.59 15.45 -10.83
C SER A 39 -25.75 15.90 -9.65
N ARG A 40 -24.44 15.65 -9.74
CA ARG A 40 -23.44 15.97 -8.72
C ARG A 40 -22.25 16.63 -9.40
N VAL A 41 -21.63 17.56 -8.68
CA VAL A 41 -20.28 18.04 -8.99
C VAL A 41 -19.32 17.08 -8.31
N CYS A 42 -18.46 16.44 -9.09
CA CYS A 42 -17.52 15.43 -8.64
C CYS A 42 -16.08 15.88 -8.93
N TYR A 43 -15.11 15.14 -8.41
CA TYR A 43 -13.69 15.35 -8.69
C TYR A 43 -13.04 14.04 -9.08
N ILE A 44 -12.45 13.96 -10.27
CA ILE A 44 -11.81 12.75 -10.81
C ILE A 44 -10.30 12.91 -10.82
N TYR A 45 -9.57 11.85 -10.46
CA TYR A 45 -8.13 11.89 -10.29
C TYR A 45 -7.51 10.48 -10.30
N ASP A 46 -6.21 10.44 -10.60
CA ASP A 46 -5.39 9.24 -10.52
C ASP A 46 -4.63 9.19 -9.20
N TYR A 47 -3.72 8.21 -9.06
CA TYR A 47 -2.89 8.09 -7.85
C TYR A 47 -1.96 9.30 -7.60
N TYR A 48 -1.46 9.97 -8.65
CA TYR A 48 -0.50 11.07 -8.50
C TYR A 48 -1.17 12.40 -8.18
N HIS A 49 -2.43 12.57 -8.56
CA HIS A 49 -3.19 13.80 -8.42
C HIS A 49 -4.17 13.77 -7.24
N ASP A 50 -3.89 12.95 -6.22
CA ASP A 50 -4.65 12.89 -4.99
C ASP A 50 -4.00 13.73 -3.87
N ASP A 51 -4.56 14.91 -3.64
CA ASP A 51 -4.18 15.82 -2.54
C ASP A 51 -4.73 15.40 -1.16
N SER A 52 -5.56 14.36 -1.09
CA SER A 52 -6.21 13.91 0.15
C SER A 52 -6.07 12.39 0.35
N PRO A 53 -4.87 11.80 0.24
CA PRO A 53 -4.68 10.35 0.10
C PRO A 53 -5.11 9.51 1.32
N THR A 54 -5.16 10.12 2.50
CA THR A 54 -5.55 9.45 3.76
C THR A 54 -7.06 9.49 4.02
N MET A 55 -7.83 10.22 3.19
CA MET A 55 -9.26 10.43 3.41
C MET A 55 -10.12 9.64 2.42
N ASN A 56 -11.11 8.92 2.93
CA ASN A 56 -12.17 8.28 2.13
C ASN A 56 -13.54 8.98 2.23
N ARG A 57 -13.73 9.86 3.23
CA ARG A 57 -14.95 10.61 3.52
C ARG A 57 -14.59 11.99 4.04
N ASN A 58 -15.55 12.92 4.02
CA ASN A 58 -15.33 14.32 4.42
C ASN A 58 -14.21 14.98 3.61
N ILE A 59 -14.07 14.59 2.34
CA ILE A 59 -13.07 15.17 1.46
C ILE A 59 -13.48 16.61 1.14
N THR A 60 -12.55 17.54 1.22
CA THR A 60 -12.78 18.95 0.93
C THR A 60 -11.90 19.41 -0.22
N HIS A 61 -12.50 20.09 -1.19
CA HIS A 61 -11.80 20.59 -2.36
C HIS A 61 -11.57 22.08 -2.24
N GLY A 62 -10.33 22.46 -1.92
CA GLY A 62 -9.91 23.86 -1.85
C GLY A 62 -9.54 24.43 -3.22
N PRO A 63 -9.18 25.73 -3.29
CA PRO A 63 -8.76 26.39 -4.53
C PRO A 63 -7.45 25.84 -5.13
N HIS A 64 -6.69 25.04 -4.36
CA HIS A 64 -5.44 24.42 -4.78
C HIS A 64 -5.55 22.89 -4.93
N THR A 65 -6.77 22.37 -5.14
CA THR A 65 -6.93 20.93 -5.33
C THR A 65 -6.23 20.47 -6.61
N THR A 66 -5.55 19.32 -6.55
CA THR A 66 -4.92 18.69 -7.71
C THR A 66 -5.93 17.86 -8.53
N LYS A 67 -7.14 17.69 -8.01
CA LYS A 67 -8.19 16.85 -8.59
C LYS A 67 -8.98 17.62 -9.62
N THR A 68 -9.37 16.97 -10.71
CA THR A 68 -10.11 17.66 -11.79
C THR A 68 -11.60 17.65 -11.52
N ARG A 69 -12.22 18.84 -11.50
CA ARG A 69 -13.67 18.99 -11.34
C ARG A 69 -14.40 18.42 -12.57
N ILE A 70 -15.41 17.58 -12.34
CA ILE A 70 -16.22 16.96 -13.39
C ILE A 70 -17.68 16.85 -12.98
N ASP A 71 -18.62 17.10 -13.91
CA ASP A 71 -20.05 16.95 -13.63
C ASP A 71 -20.51 15.52 -14.00
N ALA A 72 -21.17 14.85 -13.08
CA ALA A 72 -21.66 13.48 -13.27
C ALA A 72 -23.05 13.27 -12.67
N LYS A 73 -23.79 12.29 -13.17
CA LYS A 73 -25.02 11.78 -12.55
C LYS A 73 -24.70 10.51 -11.78
N PHE A 74 -25.01 10.51 -10.49
CA PHE A 74 -24.92 9.35 -9.62
C PHE A 74 -26.25 8.60 -9.62
N ILE A 75 -26.22 7.32 -10.00
CA ILE A 75 -27.41 6.51 -10.23
C ILE A 75 -27.29 5.22 -9.43
N VAL A 76 -28.28 4.93 -8.59
CA VAL A 76 -28.36 3.67 -7.85
C VAL A 76 -28.76 2.54 -8.82
N LYS A 77 -27.91 1.53 -8.98
CA LYS A 77 -28.18 0.36 -9.85
C LYS A 77 -29.03 -0.68 -9.12
N SER A 78 -28.68 -0.98 -7.88
CA SER A 78 -29.41 -1.90 -7.00
C SER A 78 -29.40 -1.37 -5.57
N TYR A 79 -30.32 -1.83 -4.73
CA TYR A 79 -30.34 -1.48 -3.32
C TYR A 79 -29.70 -2.58 -2.48
N SER A 80 -28.99 -2.18 -1.43
CA SER A 80 -28.30 -3.12 -0.54
C SER A 80 -29.30 -3.97 0.22
N SER A 81 -29.01 -5.26 0.33
CA SER A 81 -29.64 -6.14 1.31
C SER A 81 -28.54 -6.90 2.04
N LEU A 82 -28.74 -7.22 3.32
CA LEU A 82 -27.75 -7.89 4.16
C LEU A 82 -27.17 -9.18 3.54
N ASP A 83 -27.99 -9.90 2.78
CA ASP A 83 -27.60 -11.18 2.17
C ASP A 83 -26.93 -11.05 0.78
N LYS A 84 -26.77 -9.83 0.26
CA LYS A 84 -26.20 -9.60 -1.07
C LYS A 84 -24.84 -8.92 -0.97
N ASP A 85 -24.00 -9.21 -1.96
CA ASP A 85 -22.72 -8.54 -2.14
C ASP A 85 -22.89 -7.01 -2.22
N GLN A 86 -21.79 -6.29 -1.97
CA GLN A 86 -21.71 -4.84 -2.05
C GLN A 86 -22.39 -4.30 -3.31
N VAL A 87 -23.22 -3.27 -3.11
CA VAL A 87 -24.02 -2.64 -4.17
C VAL A 87 -23.13 -1.93 -5.17
N GLU A 88 -23.39 -2.19 -6.44
CA GLU A 88 -22.83 -1.45 -7.56
C GLU A 88 -23.64 -0.17 -7.81
N TYR A 89 -22.97 0.90 -8.20
CA TYR A 89 -23.61 2.15 -8.59
C TYR A 89 -23.19 2.52 -10.00
N TYR A 90 -23.99 3.35 -10.64
CA TYR A 90 -23.70 3.89 -11.95
C TYR A 90 -23.30 5.35 -11.84
N LEU A 91 -22.27 5.68 -12.60
CA LEU A 91 -21.87 7.04 -12.89
C LEU A 91 -22.09 7.32 -14.37
N GLN A 92 -22.70 8.45 -14.69
CA GLN A 92 -22.87 8.89 -16.06
C GLN A 92 -22.32 10.31 -16.20
N PHE A 93 -21.42 10.52 -17.16
CA PHE A 93 -20.94 11.86 -17.49
C PHE A 93 -21.83 12.54 -18.52
N LYS A 94 -21.67 13.85 -18.64
CA LYS A 94 -22.30 14.66 -19.68
C LYS A 94 -22.01 14.09 -21.07
N PRO A 95 -22.97 14.05 -22.01
CA PRO A 95 -22.69 13.70 -23.39
C PRO A 95 -21.53 14.49 -24.02
N SER A 96 -21.35 15.76 -23.64
CA SER A 96 -20.24 16.59 -24.12
C SER A 96 -18.91 16.32 -23.42
N GLN A 97 -18.87 15.46 -22.39
CA GLN A 97 -17.65 15.16 -21.65
C GLN A 97 -16.67 14.42 -22.55
N LYS A 98 -15.48 15.00 -22.72
CA LYS A 98 -14.37 14.33 -23.39
C LYS A 98 -13.91 13.11 -22.59
N THR A 99 -13.63 12.03 -23.30
CA THR A 99 -13.01 10.79 -22.78
C THR A 99 -11.58 10.63 -23.28
N GLN A 100 -11.17 11.47 -24.24
CA GLN A 100 -9.82 11.58 -24.77
C GLN A 100 -9.38 13.03 -24.64
N PHE A 101 -8.17 13.24 -24.14
CA PHE A 101 -7.67 14.56 -23.77
C PHE A 101 -6.48 14.97 -24.62
N GLU A 102 -6.48 16.24 -25.02
CA GLU A 102 -5.37 16.89 -25.73
C GLU A 102 -4.50 17.67 -24.74
N PRO A 103 -3.25 18.06 -25.07
CA PRO A 103 -2.34 18.76 -24.16
C PRO A 103 -2.88 20.03 -23.48
N THR A 104 -3.94 20.62 -24.02
CA THR A 104 -4.60 21.81 -23.48
C THR A 104 -5.72 21.51 -22.49
N ASP A 105 -6.14 20.24 -22.39
CA ASP A 105 -7.22 19.81 -21.49
C ASP A 105 -6.69 19.54 -20.08
N GLU A 106 -7.47 19.87 -19.05
CA GLU A 106 -7.07 19.72 -17.63
C GLU A 106 -6.71 18.27 -17.27
N LEU A 107 -7.41 17.29 -17.86
CA LEU A 107 -7.18 15.85 -17.64
C LEU A 107 -6.09 15.24 -18.53
N TYR A 108 -5.31 16.04 -19.26
CA TYR A 108 -4.29 15.52 -20.16
C TYR A 108 -3.26 14.63 -19.47
N TYR A 109 -2.94 14.90 -18.20
CA TYR A 109 -2.02 14.08 -17.38
C TYR A 109 -2.44 12.60 -17.34
N PHE A 110 -3.75 12.33 -17.42
CA PHE A 110 -4.26 10.98 -17.40
C PHE A 110 -3.88 10.18 -18.65
N GLU A 111 -3.79 10.84 -19.82
CA GLU A 111 -3.39 10.18 -21.07
C GLU A 111 -1.92 9.73 -21.01
N THR A 112 -1.04 10.56 -20.46
CA THR A 112 0.40 10.33 -20.46
C THR A 112 0.83 9.40 -19.34
N ASP A 113 0.40 9.67 -18.11
CA ASP A 113 1.02 9.11 -16.91
C ASP A 113 0.37 7.80 -16.47
N TYR A 114 -0.90 7.62 -16.85
CA TYR A 114 -1.73 6.51 -16.39
C TYR A 114 -2.24 5.66 -17.55
N ARG A 115 -3.04 6.22 -18.47
CA ARG A 115 -3.69 5.46 -19.54
C ARG A 115 -2.67 4.77 -20.45
N ARG A 116 -1.62 5.48 -20.88
CA ARG A 116 -0.56 4.88 -21.70
C ARG A 116 0.22 3.80 -20.97
N LYS A 117 0.38 3.91 -19.64
CA LYS A 117 1.17 2.97 -18.83
C LYS A 117 0.38 1.70 -18.49
N TYR A 118 -0.88 1.82 -18.07
CA TYR A 118 -1.71 0.69 -17.61
C TYR A 118 -2.82 0.30 -18.58
N SER A 119 -2.83 0.90 -19.78
CA SER A 119 -3.78 0.64 -20.86
C SER A 119 -5.25 0.86 -20.46
N ASN A 120 -5.52 1.76 -19.52
CA ASN A 120 -6.87 2.00 -18.97
C ASN A 120 -7.90 2.17 -20.08
N GLU A 121 -9.05 1.54 -19.90
CA GLU A 121 -10.20 1.80 -20.76
C GLU A 121 -10.93 3.06 -20.27
N ASP A 122 -10.83 4.15 -21.02
CA ASP A 122 -11.55 5.39 -20.70
C ASP A 122 -11.20 5.89 -19.29
N PHE A 123 -12.15 6.12 -18.38
CA PHE A 123 -11.92 6.52 -16.98
C PHE A 123 -11.72 5.37 -15.98
N VAL A 124 -11.69 4.11 -16.44
CA VAL A 124 -11.54 2.94 -15.56
C VAL A 124 -10.20 3.00 -14.82
N GLY A 125 -10.21 2.71 -13.52
CA GLY A 125 -9.01 2.76 -12.67
C GLY A 125 -8.71 4.11 -12.03
N LEU A 126 -9.49 5.15 -12.33
CA LEU A 126 -9.44 6.43 -11.62
C LEU A 126 -10.33 6.41 -10.37
N TYR A 127 -9.96 7.23 -9.40
CA TYR A 127 -10.84 7.58 -8.31
C TYR A 127 -11.76 8.72 -8.72
N ILE A 128 -12.92 8.76 -8.08
CA ILE A 128 -13.83 9.89 -8.17
C ILE A 128 -14.43 10.20 -6.81
N ASP A 129 -14.35 11.45 -6.41
CA ASP A 129 -14.99 11.95 -5.20
C ASP A 129 -16.40 12.44 -5.57
N ILE A 130 -17.41 11.89 -4.89
CA ILE A 130 -18.83 12.19 -5.14
C ILE A 130 -19.46 12.68 -3.85
N ALA A 131 -20.13 13.83 -3.92
CA ALA A 131 -20.89 14.38 -2.81
C ALA A 131 -22.17 13.58 -2.54
N ASP A 132 -22.42 13.28 -1.26
CA ASP A 132 -23.72 12.81 -0.81
C ASP A 132 -24.75 13.94 -0.73
N ASP A 133 -25.95 13.63 -0.25
CA ASP A 133 -27.06 14.60 -0.13
C ASP A 133 -26.80 15.67 0.94
N GLN A 134 -25.80 15.49 1.81
CA GLN A 134 -25.33 16.47 2.78
C GLN A 134 -24.19 17.34 2.23
N GLY A 135 -23.76 17.10 0.98
CA GLY A 135 -22.63 17.80 0.37
C GLY A 135 -21.27 17.26 0.81
N ILE A 136 -21.22 16.12 1.50
CA ILE A 136 -19.99 15.49 1.98
C ILE A 136 -19.45 14.58 0.88
N TYR A 137 -18.20 14.80 0.48
CA TYR A 137 -17.55 13.99 -0.54
C TYR A 137 -17.01 12.67 0.02
N HIS A 138 -17.30 11.59 -0.69
CA HIS A 138 -16.79 10.24 -0.45
C HIS A 138 -15.99 9.75 -1.64
N ARG A 139 -14.98 8.93 -1.41
CA ARG A 139 -14.11 8.35 -2.44
C ARG A 139 -14.73 7.11 -3.07
N TRP A 140 -14.76 7.09 -4.39
CA TRP A 140 -15.24 5.95 -5.19
C TRP A 140 -14.17 5.53 -6.19
N LEU A 141 -14.20 4.26 -6.60
CA LEU A 141 -13.35 3.72 -7.64
C LEU A 141 -14.19 3.42 -8.89
N ILE A 142 -13.71 3.84 -10.07
CA ILE A 142 -14.33 3.54 -11.35
C ILE A 142 -13.87 2.15 -11.82
N CYS A 143 -14.79 1.19 -11.83
CA CYS A 143 -14.46 -0.22 -12.01
C CYS A 143 -14.59 -0.72 -13.44
N THR A 144 -15.66 -0.36 -14.16
CA THR A 144 -15.88 -0.81 -15.55
C THR A 144 -16.71 0.20 -16.33
N LYS A 145 -16.61 0.15 -17.65
CA LYS A 145 -17.45 0.90 -18.58
C LYS A 145 -18.52 0.00 -19.17
N GLU A 146 -19.77 0.46 -19.21
CA GLU A 146 -20.87 -0.25 -19.83
C GLU A 146 -21.13 0.28 -21.24
N ILE A 147 -20.84 -0.56 -22.25
CA ILE A 147 -20.87 -0.19 -23.68
C ILE A 147 -22.28 -0.37 -24.29
N GLY A 148 -23.20 -1.04 -23.58
CA GLY A 148 -24.52 -1.41 -24.11
C GLY A 148 -25.60 -0.33 -24.06
N ASN A 149 -25.35 0.81 -23.41
CA ASN A 149 -26.36 1.83 -23.17
C ASN A 149 -26.20 3.02 -24.14
N GLN A 150 -27.32 3.61 -24.56
CA GLN A 150 -27.34 4.82 -25.40
C GLN A 150 -26.59 5.98 -24.75
N PHE A 151 -26.58 6.03 -23.42
CA PHE A 151 -25.68 6.89 -22.65
C PHE A 151 -24.70 6.03 -21.89
N VAL A 152 -23.41 6.26 -22.15
CA VAL A 152 -22.32 5.51 -21.50
C VAL A 152 -22.43 5.67 -19.99
N LYS A 153 -22.40 4.54 -19.29
CA LYS A 153 -22.37 4.48 -17.82
C LYS A 153 -21.13 3.75 -17.37
N TYR A 154 -20.64 4.11 -16.20
CA TYR A 154 -19.52 3.45 -15.54
C TYR A 154 -20.03 2.81 -14.26
N ASN A 155 -19.63 1.57 -13.99
CA ASN A 155 -19.85 0.96 -12.69
C ASN A 155 -18.82 1.52 -11.72
N ILE A 156 -19.28 2.06 -10.60
CA ILE A 156 -18.45 2.57 -9.53
C ILE A 156 -18.77 1.83 -8.23
N LEU A 157 -17.74 1.71 -7.38
CA LEU A 157 -17.87 1.12 -6.06
C LEU A 157 -17.23 2.05 -5.01
N PRO A 158 -17.82 2.15 -3.81
CA PRO A 158 -17.28 3.01 -2.77
C PRO A 158 -16.00 2.38 -2.21
N CYS A 159 -14.96 3.19 -2.03
CA CYS A 159 -13.74 2.73 -1.36
C CYS A 159 -14.05 2.53 0.13
N ASP A 160 -13.85 1.32 0.63
CA ASP A 160 -14.29 0.89 1.95
C ASP A 160 -13.14 0.43 2.85
N TYR A 161 -11.96 0.15 2.28
CA TYR A 161 -10.81 -0.28 3.04
C TYR A 161 -9.52 0.40 2.56
N TRP A 162 -8.71 0.80 3.54
CA TRP A 162 -7.36 1.29 3.32
C TRP A 162 -6.42 0.09 3.47
N PHE A 163 -5.87 -0.39 2.36
CA PHE A 163 -5.03 -1.58 2.36
C PHE A 163 -3.62 -1.20 2.77
N HIS A 164 -3.16 -1.72 3.91
CA HIS A 164 -1.78 -1.60 4.38
C HIS A 164 -1.05 -2.92 4.15
N PHE A 165 0.06 -2.86 3.43
CA PHE A 165 0.82 -4.06 3.08
C PHE A 165 2.31 -3.74 2.96
N ILE A 166 3.10 -4.80 3.11
CA ILE A 166 4.54 -4.73 2.91
C ILE A 166 4.86 -5.27 1.52
N VAL A 167 5.77 -4.60 0.82
CA VAL A 167 6.36 -5.08 -0.43
C VAL A 167 7.82 -5.39 -0.19
N LYS A 168 8.26 -6.59 -0.55
CA LYS A 168 9.68 -6.97 -0.68
C LYS A 168 10.14 -6.78 -2.13
N LYS A 169 11.11 -5.91 -2.37
CA LYS A 169 11.64 -5.63 -3.71
C LYS A 169 13.12 -5.27 -3.66
N ASN A 170 13.94 -5.98 -4.44
CA ASN A 170 15.39 -5.79 -4.50
C ASN A 170 16.08 -5.91 -3.12
N GLY A 171 15.63 -6.85 -2.28
CA GLY A 171 16.17 -7.04 -0.92
C GLY A 171 15.89 -5.86 0.04
N LYS A 172 14.90 -5.02 -0.30
CA LYS A 172 14.38 -3.96 0.56
C LYS A 172 12.89 -4.17 0.81
N ARG A 173 12.43 -3.73 1.98
CA ARG A 173 11.02 -3.72 2.34
C ARG A 173 10.46 -2.32 2.25
N TYR A 174 9.22 -2.20 1.80
CA TYR A 174 8.50 -0.93 1.70
C TYR A 174 7.13 -1.06 2.33
N LYS A 175 6.79 -0.15 3.25
CA LYS A 175 5.41 0.04 3.68
C LYS A 175 4.63 0.71 2.57
N ARG A 176 3.50 0.10 2.19
CA ARG A 176 2.61 0.61 1.16
C ARG A 176 1.19 0.69 1.69
N LYS A 177 0.47 1.71 1.23
CA LYS A 177 -0.94 1.86 1.56
C LYS A 177 -1.74 2.44 0.41
N ILE A 178 -2.96 1.93 0.23
CA ILE A 178 -3.86 2.43 -0.81
C ILE A 178 -5.33 2.16 -0.53
N TRP A 179 -6.20 3.08 -0.92
CA TRP A 179 -7.64 2.86 -0.89
C TRP A 179 -8.07 1.84 -1.94
N GLY A 180 -8.88 0.87 -1.54
CA GLY A 180 -9.47 -0.07 -2.46
C GLY A 180 -10.91 -0.37 -2.11
N VAL A 181 -11.48 -1.26 -2.92
CA VAL A 181 -12.84 -1.73 -2.76
C VAL A 181 -12.80 -3.19 -2.37
N THR A 182 -13.46 -3.53 -1.29
CA THR A 182 -13.63 -4.90 -0.86
C THR A 182 -14.91 -5.53 -1.40
N ARG A 183 -14.86 -6.82 -1.69
CA ARG A 183 -15.96 -7.61 -2.24
C ARG A 183 -16.09 -8.87 -1.41
N THR A 184 -17.04 -8.86 -0.49
CA THR A 184 -17.50 -10.08 0.19
C THR A 184 -18.23 -10.96 -0.81
N GLN A 185 -18.03 -12.28 -0.74
CA GLN A 185 -18.84 -13.26 -1.46
C GLN A 185 -19.79 -13.90 -0.43
N SER A 186 -20.95 -13.28 -0.19
CA SER A 186 -21.91 -13.81 0.80
C SER A 186 -22.55 -15.14 0.36
N SER A 187 -22.38 -15.54 -0.91
CA SER A 187 -22.94 -16.77 -1.47
C SER A 187 -22.03 -18.00 -1.42
N TYR A 188 -20.78 -17.87 -0.96
CA TYR A 188 -19.87 -19.02 -0.79
C TYR A 188 -19.70 -19.32 0.70
N ASN A 189 -20.50 -20.26 1.20
CA ASN A 189 -20.19 -20.92 2.47
C ASN A 189 -18.87 -21.67 2.30
N SER A 190 -17.86 -21.27 3.08
CA SER A 190 -16.60 -22.01 3.19
C SER A 190 -16.90 -23.45 3.60
N GLY A 191 -16.65 -24.41 2.70
CA GLY A 191 -16.67 -25.81 3.07
C GLY A 191 -15.48 -26.09 3.98
N LEU A 192 -15.72 -26.64 5.18
CA LEU A 192 -14.68 -27.30 5.95
C LEU A 192 -14.25 -28.55 5.16
N TRP A 193 -13.11 -28.49 4.47
CA TRP A 193 -12.50 -29.68 3.91
C TRP A 193 -11.67 -30.35 5.02
N THR A 194 -12.25 -31.38 5.63
CA THR A 194 -11.49 -32.33 6.45
C THR A 194 -10.78 -33.31 5.52
N ASP A 195 -9.49 -33.10 5.32
CA ASP A 195 -8.58 -34.22 5.06
C ASP A 195 -8.04 -34.71 6.41
N TYR A 196 -7.73 -36.00 6.55
CA TYR A 196 -7.46 -36.71 7.81
C TYR A 196 -6.34 -36.11 8.70
N TYR A 197 -5.64 -35.06 8.25
CA TYR A 197 -4.50 -34.44 8.94
C TYR A 197 -4.52 -32.89 9.01
N SER A 198 -5.48 -32.15 8.44
CA SER A 198 -5.54 -30.69 8.61
C SER A 198 -6.93 -30.08 8.35
N THR A 199 -7.19 -28.93 8.98
CA THR A 199 -8.40 -28.11 8.77
C THR A 199 -7.96 -26.74 8.26
N SER A 200 -8.42 -26.34 7.07
CA SER A 200 -8.38 -24.95 6.61
C SER A 200 -9.79 -24.37 6.70
N THR A 201 -9.89 -23.15 7.22
CA THR A 201 -11.10 -22.33 7.11
C THR A 201 -10.94 -21.44 5.89
N GLU A 202 -11.66 -21.71 4.80
CA GLU A 202 -11.57 -20.91 3.59
C GLU A 202 -12.57 -19.75 3.61
N SER A 203 -12.31 -18.71 4.40
CA SER A 203 -12.92 -17.41 4.09
C SER A 203 -12.21 -16.85 2.85
N GLN A 204 -12.97 -16.67 1.76
CA GLN A 204 -12.46 -16.10 0.52
C GLN A 204 -12.98 -14.67 0.34
N PHE A 205 -12.05 -13.73 0.29
CA PHE A 205 -12.34 -12.32 0.11
C PHE A 205 -11.80 -11.84 -1.23
N LYS A 206 -12.45 -10.85 -1.84
CA LYS A 206 -11.95 -10.22 -3.07
C LYS A 206 -11.75 -8.73 -2.84
N ALA A 207 -10.81 -8.13 -3.55
CA ALA A 207 -10.69 -6.70 -3.61
C ALA A 207 -10.37 -6.22 -5.04
N ILE A 208 -10.70 -4.95 -5.29
CA ILE A 208 -10.34 -4.23 -6.50
C ILE A 208 -9.53 -3.01 -6.06
N VAL A 209 -8.34 -2.87 -6.62
CA VAL A 209 -7.47 -1.70 -6.42
C VAL A 209 -7.09 -1.13 -7.79
N PRO A 210 -6.88 0.19 -7.92
CA PRO A 210 -6.35 0.76 -9.17
C PRO A 210 -4.90 0.34 -9.39
N LEU A 211 -4.49 0.20 -10.66
CA LEU A 211 -3.09 0.01 -11.01
C LEU A 211 -2.33 1.34 -10.94
N ASN A 212 -1.26 1.37 -10.15
CA ASN A 212 -0.33 2.49 -9.95
C ASN A 212 1.02 1.96 -9.45
N PRO A 213 2.06 2.80 -9.24
CA PRO A 213 3.36 2.31 -8.80
C PRO A 213 3.36 1.56 -7.48
N ILE A 214 2.38 1.80 -6.59
CA ILE A 214 2.24 1.06 -5.33
C ILE A 214 1.62 -0.32 -5.57
N THR A 215 0.53 -0.38 -6.32
CA THR A 215 -0.22 -1.62 -6.51
C THR A 215 0.37 -2.52 -7.57
N GLU A 216 1.23 -2.01 -8.46
CA GLU A 216 2.05 -2.82 -9.38
C GLU A 216 2.80 -3.92 -8.63
N ASP A 217 3.35 -3.56 -7.47
CA ASP A 217 4.17 -4.43 -6.63
C ASP A 217 3.37 -5.43 -5.77
N ILE A 218 2.04 -5.45 -5.91
CA ILE A 218 1.20 -6.49 -5.30
C ILE A 218 1.28 -7.76 -6.16
N TYR A 219 1.93 -8.79 -5.64
CA TYR A 219 2.14 -10.07 -6.33
C TYR A 219 1.46 -11.23 -5.60
N TYR A 220 1.19 -12.30 -6.35
CA TYR A 220 0.72 -13.57 -5.78
C TYR A 220 1.83 -14.22 -4.94
N VAL A 221 3.08 -14.20 -5.43
CA VAL A 221 4.27 -14.72 -4.75
C VAL A 221 5.34 -13.62 -4.74
N GLU A 222 5.91 -13.35 -3.57
CA GLU A 222 7.01 -12.40 -3.36
C GLU A 222 8.38 -13.00 -3.71
N GLU A 223 9.44 -12.19 -3.62
CA GLU A 223 10.82 -12.60 -3.91
C GLU A 223 11.31 -13.79 -3.07
N ASP A 224 10.76 -13.98 -1.87
CA ASP A 224 11.09 -15.08 -0.95
C ASP A 224 10.28 -16.37 -1.19
N ASN A 225 9.55 -16.43 -2.32
CA ASN A 225 8.68 -17.53 -2.71
C ASN A 225 7.53 -17.80 -1.72
N LYS A 226 7.10 -16.78 -0.98
CA LYS A 226 5.88 -16.81 -0.15
C LYS A 226 4.79 -15.94 -0.74
N ASN A 227 3.55 -16.26 -0.38
CA ASN A 227 2.42 -15.41 -0.73
C ASN A 227 2.47 -14.12 0.07
N MET A 228 2.17 -12.99 -0.58
CA MET A 228 2.02 -11.72 0.11
C MET A 228 0.86 -11.79 1.09
N ARG A 229 1.07 -11.31 2.32
CA ARG A 229 0.07 -11.27 3.38
C ARG A 229 -0.39 -9.83 3.62
N ILE A 230 -1.66 -9.66 3.97
CA ILE A 230 -2.30 -8.37 4.23
C ILE A 230 -3.27 -8.54 5.41
N ILE A 231 -3.35 -7.53 6.27
CA ILE A 231 -4.35 -7.48 7.33
C ILE A 231 -5.60 -6.75 6.83
N ILE A 232 -6.72 -7.47 6.78
CA ILE A 232 -8.03 -6.92 6.38
C ILE A 232 -8.98 -7.14 7.55
N SER A 233 -9.00 -6.21 8.50
CA SER A 233 -9.77 -6.35 9.73
C SER A 233 -10.03 -5.03 10.43
N ALA A 234 -10.93 -5.05 11.41
CA ALA A 234 -11.04 -3.96 12.37
C ALA A 234 -9.74 -3.86 13.19
N PRO A 235 -9.35 -2.67 13.68
CA PRO A 235 -8.15 -2.45 14.46
C PRO A 235 -8.28 -3.05 15.87
N VAL A 236 -8.16 -4.37 15.95
CA VAL A 236 -8.23 -5.18 17.16
C VAL A 236 -6.90 -5.90 17.37
N GLU A 237 -6.65 -6.34 18.60
CA GLU A 237 -5.38 -6.98 18.99
C GLU A 237 -5.05 -8.24 18.17
N LYS A 238 -6.07 -9.00 17.76
CA LYS A 238 -5.93 -10.21 16.94
C LYS A 238 -6.74 -10.05 15.65
N PRO A 239 -6.22 -9.30 14.67
CA PRO A 239 -6.93 -9.03 13.45
C PRO A 239 -6.95 -10.26 12.53
N ASN A 240 -7.89 -10.27 11.59
CA ASN A 240 -7.92 -11.28 10.54
C ASN A 240 -6.84 -10.99 9.50
N VAL A 241 -5.99 -11.98 9.26
CA VAL A 241 -4.92 -11.92 8.25
C VAL A 241 -5.32 -12.74 7.04
N PHE A 242 -4.90 -12.26 5.88
CA PHE A 242 -5.21 -12.84 4.60
C PHE A 242 -3.95 -12.92 3.76
N GLN A 243 -3.77 -14.03 3.06
CA GLN A 243 -2.77 -14.16 2.03
C GLN A 243 -3.38 -13.96 0.65
N ILE A 244 -2.64 -13.36 -0.27
CA ILE A 244 -3.06 -13.21 -1.66
C ILE A 244 -3.05 -14.59 -2.31
N SER A 245 -4.21 -15.08 -2.72
CA SER A 245 -4.39 -16.37 -3.40
C SER A 245 -4.45 -16.24 -4.92
N LYS A 246 -4.79 -15.05 -5.44
CA LYS A 246 -4.82 -14.78 -6.88
C LYS A 246 -4.68 -13.28 -7.16
N VAL A 247 -3.94 -12.95 -8.22
CA VAL A 247 -3.85 -11.59 -8.77
C VAL A 247 -4.29 -11.63 -10.23
N GLU A 248 -5.24 -10.78 -10.61
CA GLU A 248 -5.74 -10.67 -11.97
C GLU A 248 -5.67 -9.22 -12.46
N THR A 249 -5.09 -9.03 -13.63
CA THR A 249 -5.05 -7.72 -14.33
C THR A 249 -5.79 -7.78 -15.67
N ALA A 250 -5.81 -8.92 -16.36
CA ALA A 250 -6.68 -9.15 -17.52
C ALA A 250 -8.06 -9.68 -17.08
N PRO A 251 -9.19 -9.19 -17.61
CA PRO A 251 -9.35 -8.18 -18.68
C PRO A 251 -9.49 -6.73 -18.20
N LEU A 252 -9.22 -6.44 -16.93
CA LEU A 252 -9.51 -5.15 -16.30
C LEU A 252 -8.31 -4.18 -16.44
N PHE A 253 -8.13 -3.60 -17.62
CA PHE A 253 -7.08 -2.62 -17.82
C PHE A 253 -7.25 -1.40 -16.89
N GLY A 254 -6.16 -0.98 -16.23
CA GLY A 254 -6.18 0.08 -15.21
C GLY A 254 -6.53 -0.37 -13.79
N LEU A 255 -6.90 -1.63 -13.57
CA LEU A 255 -7.26 -2.18 -12.24
C LEU A 255 -6.53 -3.50 -11.97
N LYS A 256 -6.48 -3.87 -10.69
CA LYS A 256 -6.00 -5.17 -10.23
C LYS A 256 -7.07 -5.79 -9.32
N ARG A 257 -7.52 -6.99 -9.68
CA ARG A 257 -8.38 -7.82 -8.82
C ARG A 257 -7.51 -8.73 -7.98
N LEU A 258 -7.78 -8.72 -6.69
CA LEU A 258 -7.11 -9.54 -5.69
C LEU A 258 -8.12 -10.54 -5.14
N THR A 259 -7.72 -11.79 -5.04
CA THR A 259 -8.43 -12.80 -4.24
C THR A 259 -7.55 -13.17 -3.07
N PHE A 260 -8.18 -13.32 -1.92
CA PHE A 260 -7.53 -13.61 -0.66
C PHE A 260 -8.04 -14.93 -0.11
N ALA A 261 -7.12 -15.67 0.51
CA ALA A 261 -7.46 -16.78 1.39
C ALA A 261 -7.10 -16.39 2.82
N GLN A 262 -7.95 -16.76 3.78
CA GLN A 262 -7.64 -16.52 5.19
C GLN A 262 -6.34 -17.21 5.58
N ASP A 263 -5.52 -16.49 6.32
CA ASP A 263 -4.29 -16.98 6.92
C ASP A 263 -4.30 -16.74 8.43
N LYS A 264 -3.36 -17.37 9.14
CA LYS A 264 -3.23 -17.22 10.59
C LYS A 264 -2.53 -15.91 10.90
N PHE A 265 -3.02 -15.19 11.90
CA PHE A 265 -2.29 -14.08 12.50
C PHE A 265 -1.03 -14.61 13.18
N ASP A 266 0.11 -13.98 12.88
CA ASP A 266 1.40 -14.25 13.52
C ASP A 266 1.74 -13.09 14.47
N PRO A 267 1.61 -13.28 15.80
CA PRO A 267 1.91 -12.22 16.78
C PRO A 267 3.36 -11.72 16.77
N TYR A 268 4.28 -12.39 16.08
CA TYR A 268 5.69 -12.04 16.03
C TYR A 268 6.08 -11.21 14.82
N THR A 269 5.35 -11.34 13.70
CA THR A 269 5.65 -10.62 12.46
C THR A 269 4.55 -9.62 12.11
N ASP A 270 3.30 -9.94 12.42
CA ASP A 270 2.14 -9.09 12.14
C ASP A 270 1.93 -8.09 13.29
N GLY A 271 1.54 -6.87 12.95
CA GLY A 271 1.24 -5.90 13.99
C GLY A 271 0.85 -4.54 13.49
N ARG A 272 0.67 -3.65 14.46
CA ARG A 272 0.30 -2.25 14.23
C ARG A 272 1.55 -1.38 14.15
N ASP A 273 1.55 -0.41 13.26
CA ASP A 273 2.57 0.64 13.21
C ASP A 273 2.17 1.80 14.11
N ASP A 274 2.80 1.88 15.29
CA ASP A 274 2.49 2.90 16.29
C ASP A 274 2.84 4.34 15.82
N VAL A 275 3.79 4.49 14.90
CA VAL A 275 4.17 5.80 14.35
C VAL A 275 3.06 6.33 13.45
N GLU A 276 2.54 5.49 12.56
CA GLU A 276 1.44 5.88 11.67
C GLU A 276 0.12 6.08 12.43
N VAL A 277 -0.12 5.29 13.48
CA VAL A 277 -1.26 5.50 14.39
C VAL A 277 -1.16 6.84 15.12
N ALA A 278 0.04 7.20 15.61
CA ALA A 278 0.26 8.50 16.23
C ALA A 278 0.04 9.67 15.26
N GLN A 279 0.22 9.44 13.95
CA GLN A 279 -0.10 10.39 12.88
C GLN A 279 -1.59 10.40 12.50
N GLY A 280 -2.42 9.54 13.11
CA GLY A 280 -3.87 9.48 12.93
C GLY A 280 -4.37 8.31 12.09
N ASP A 281 -3.49 7.43 11.60
CA ASP A 281 -3.86 6.24 10.83
C ASP A 281 -4.19 5.07 11.77
N ILE A 282 -5.44 5.05 12.26
CA ILE A 282 -5.88 4.00 13.19
C ILE A 282 -5.89 2.59 12.56
N PHE A 283 -5.81 2.49 11.23
CA PHE A 283 -5.87 1.23 10.48
C PHE A 283 -4.48 0.72 10.06
N ALA A 284 -3.39 1.38 10.46
CA ALA A 284 -2.02 1.02 10.13
C ALA A 284 -1.59 -0.32 10.75
N MET A 285 -2.15 -1.42 10.24
CA MET A 285 -1.83 -2.79 10.60
C MET A 285 -1.24 -3.48 9.37
N TYR A 286 -0.05 -4.04 9.54
CA TYR A 286 0.70 -4.66 8.47
C TYR A 286 0.94 -6.13 8.81
N ALA A 287 0.69 -6.99 7.83
CA ALA A 287 1.19 -8.34 7.91
C ALA A 287 2.70 -8.30 7.67
N ASP A 288 3.41 -9.15 8.39
CA ASP A 288 4.85 -9.28 8.35
C ASP A 288 5.64 -8.01 8.72
N LEU A 289 5.03 -6.94 9.26
CA LEU A 289 5.69 -5.69 9.67
C LEU A 289 7.08 -5.89 10.28
N TYR A 290 7.17 -6.77 11.28
CA TYR A 290 8.37 -7.03 12.08
C TYR A 290 9.25 -8.17 11.53
N ASP A 291 8.99 -8.64 10.31
CA ASP A 291 9.90 -9.56 9.62
C ASP A 291 11.29 -8.91 9.43
N ASN A 292 12.33 -9.73 9.35
CA ASN A 292 13.71 -9.39 9.73
C ASN A 292 14.49 -8.45 8.77
N GLU A 293 13.81 -7.80 7.84
CA GLU A 293 14.33 -6.72 7.00
C GLU A 293 13.59 -5.45 7.42
N VAL A 294 14.27 -4.34 7.71
CA VAL A 294 13.54 -3.13 8.14
C VAL A 294 12.73 -2.58 6.95
N PRO A 295 11.41 -2.38 7.07
CA PRO A 295 10.65 -1.64 6.08
C PRO A 295 11.20 -0.22 5.99
N THR A 296 11.73 0.14 4.83
CA THR A 296 11.94 1.54 4.46
C THR A 296 10.55 2.15 4.32
N ASP A 297 10.33 3.28 5.00
CA ASP A 297 9.08 4.03 4.85
C ASP A 297 8.80 4.32 3.37
N THR A 298 7.51 4.41 3.07
CA THR A 298 7.01 4.75 1.75
C THR A 298 7.73 6.01 1.25
N PRO A 299 8.24 6.06 0.00
CA PRO A 299 8.45 7.35 -0.63
C PRO A 299 7.05 7.93 -0.84
N PHE A 300 6.62 8.81 0.06
CA PHE A 300 5.84 9.95 -0.41
C PHE A 300 6.70 10.62 -1.46
N HIS A 301 6.17 10.83 -2.66
CA HIS A 301 6.78 11.73 -3.62
C HIS A 301 6.71 13.15 -3.05
N THR A 302 7.66 13.45 -2.17
CA THR A 302 8.30 14.74 -2.11
C THR A 302 9.70 14.48 -2.61
N ASP A 303 10.01 14.96 -3.81
CA ASP A 303 11.39 15.11 -4.28
C ASP A 303 12.12 16.05 -3.32
N THR A 304 12.59 15.47 -2.24
CA THR A 304 13.63 16.01 -1.38
C THR A 304 14.43 14.81 -0.95
N GLU A 305 15.53 14.55 -1.67
CA GLU A 305 16.65 13.83 -1.10
C GLU A 305 16.88 14.37 0.31
N THR A 306 16.59 13.55 1.32
CA THR A 306 16.98 13.87 2.69
C THR A 306 18.50 13.87 2.69
N LYS A 307 19.10 15.05 2.53
CA LYS A 307 20.50 15.27 2.89
C LYS A 307 20.65 14.76 4.31
N MET A 308 21.47 13.73 4.50
CA MET A 308 21.82 13.28 5.84
C MET A 308 22.66 14.38 6.49
N ASP A 309 22.12 15.04 7.50
CA ASP A 309 22.75 16.21 8.13
C ASP A 309 23.98 15.85 8.99
N THR A 310 24.30 14.56 9.18
CA THR A 310 25.45 14.11 9.99
C THR A 310 26.07 12.79 9.51
N THR A 311 27.33 12.56 9.89
CA THR A 311 28.01 11.26 9.80
C THR A 311 27.23 10.19 10.58
N HIS A 312 27.06 9.00 10.01
CA HIS A 312 26.37 7.87 10.65
C HIS A 312 27.20 6.58 10.61
N CYS A 313 26.79 5.57 11.40
CA CYS A 313 27.45 4.27 11.49
C CYS A 313 26.47 3.14 11.22
N ASP A 314 26.82 2.27 10.28
CA ASP A 314 26.08 1.05 9.97
C ASP A 314 26.83 -0.17 10.49
N LEU A 315 26.09 -1.06 11.16
CA LEU A 315 26.59 -2.36 11.57
C LEU A 315 26.13 -3.44 10.59
N LEU A 316 27.07 -4.21 10.08
CA LEU A 316 26.83 -5.29 9.12
C LEU A 316 27.07 -6.64 9.77
N CYS A 317 26.12 -7.56 9.62
CA CYS A 317 26.28 -8.96 9.96
C CYS A 317 25.77 -9.82 8.79
N ASN A 318 26.41 -10.96 8.55
CA ASN A 318 26.02 -11.89 7.47
C ASN A 318 24.77 -12.73 7.80
N ALA A 319 24.14 -12.50 8.95
CA ALA A 319 22.94 -13.17 9.38
C ALA A 319 22.16 -12.28 10.35
N ASN A 320 20.84 -12.37 10.29
CA ASN A 320 19.90 -11.74 11.22
C ASN A 320 19.59 -12.60 12.47
N LYS A 321 20.22 -13.79 12.58
CA LYS A 321 20.01 -14.75 13.67
C LYS A 321 21.32 -15.11 14.35
N ILE A 322 21.30 -15.20 15.67
CA ILE A 322 22.36 -15.76 16.50
C ILE A 322 21.84 -17.03 17.19
N LYS A 323 22.56 -18.14 17.04
CA LYS A 323 22.17 -19.43 17.63
C LYS A 323 22.67 -19.55 19.06
N ILE A 324 21.80 -19.94 19.97
CA ILE A 324 22.11 -20.30 21.36
C ILE A 324 23.12 -21.43 21.41
N GLY A 325 24.27 -21.22 22.08
CA GLY A 325 25.36 -22.18 22.11
C GLY A 325 26.09 -22.37 20.76
N GLY A 326 25.74 -21.60 19.73
CA GLY A 326 26.22 -21.73 18.36
C GLY A 326 27.66 -21.23 18.13
N SER A 327 28.02 -21.04 16.86
CA SER A 327 29.30 -20.45 16.46
C SER A 327 29.27 -18.91 16.55
N TYR A 328 30.45 -18.30 16.59
CA TYR A 328 30.60 -16.86 16.59
C TYR A 328 30.00 -16.21 15.33
N LYS A 329 29.35 -15.06 15.52
CA LYS A 329 28.89 -14.16 14.47
C LYS A 329 29.81 -12.96 14.35
N LEU A 330 30.21 -12.64 13.12
CA LEU A 330 31.06 -11.48 12.82
C LEU A 330 30.19 -10.26 12.55
N ILE A 331 30.51 -9.16 13.21
CA ILE A 331 29.88 -7.86 13.05
C ILE A 331 30.95 -6.87 12.59
N THR A 332 30.62 -6.07 11.58
CA THR A 332 31.52 -5.07 11.00
C THR A 332 30.86 -3.69 11.09
N ALA A 333 31.54 -2.72 11.69
CA ALA A 333 31.11 -1.32 11.68
C ALA A 333 31.66 -0.60 10.44
N LYS A 334 30.78 0.13 9.76
CA LYS A 334 31.11 1.06 8.67
C LYS A 334 30.63 2.46 9.01
N PHE A 335 31.40 3.46 8.60
CA PHE A 335 31.07 4.86 8.86
C PHE A 335 30.93 5.61 7.54
N PHE A 336 29.93 6.48 7.45
CA PHE A 336 29.60 7.20 6.23
C PHE A 336 29.50 8.70 6.50
N ASN A 337 30.02 9.51 5.58
CA ASN A 337 29.93 10.96 5.66
C ASN A 337 28.55 11.49 5.22
N ILE A 338 28.33 12.81 5.33
CA ILE A 338 27.08 13.49 4.90
C ILE A 338 26.76 13.34 3.40
N GLN A 339 27.73 12.92 2.59
CA GLN A 339 27.58 12.68 1.15
C GLN A 339 27.39 11.18 0.84
N GLY A 340 27.33 10.31 1.85
CA GLY A 340 27.20 8.86 1.70
C GLY A 340 28.50 8.12 1.33
N ASN A 341 29.66 8.79 1.39
CA ASN A 341 30.95 8.14 1.15
C ASN A 341 31.42 7.39 2.40
N GLU A 342 31.95 6.18 2.21
CA GLU A 342 32.53 5.38 3.30
C GLU A 342 33.83 6.02 3.81
N ILE A 343 33.88 6.33 5.10
CA ILE A 343 35.00 6.97 5.82
C ILE A 343 35.48 6.12 7.02
N THR A 344 35.23 4.80 6.99
CA THR A 344 35.51 3.85 8.08
C THR A 344 36.94 3.94 8.62
N ASP A 345 37.93 4.11 7.74
CA ASP A 345 39.35 4.15 8.11
C ASP A 345 39.69 5.30 9.09
N GLU A 346 38.93 6.41 9.06
CA GLU A 346 39.12 7.54 9.97
C GLU A 346 38.64 7.25 11.41
N PHE A 347 37.89 6.17 11.61
CA PHE A 347 37.29 5.76 12.89
C PHE A 347 37.95 4.53 13.49
N VAL A 348 38.68 3.74 12.69
CA VAL A 348 39.44 2.55 13.13
C VAL A 348 40.33 2.82 14.36
N PRO A 349 41.08 3.94 14.46
CA PRO A 349 41.92 4.21 15.63
C PRO A 349 41.15 4.49 16.93
N TYR A 350 39.86 4.85 16.84
CA TYR A 350 39.00 5.19 17.98
C TYR A 350 38.13 4.02 18.43
N LEU A 351 38.12 2.92 17.66
CA LEU A 351 37.37 1.71 17.98
C LEU A 351 38.16 0.84 18.95
N ALA A 352 37.54 0.52 20.07
CA ALA A 352 38.03 -0.45 21.04
C ALA A 352 36.92 -1.44 21.39
N LYS A 353 37.23 -2.52 22.11
CA LYS A 353 36.22 -3.44 22.62
C LYS A 353 35.15 -2.75 23.45
N SER A 354 35.52 -1.73 24.21
CA SER A 354 34.59 -0.90 25.01
C SER A 354 33.64 -0.05 24.18
N SER A 355 33.87 0.08 22.86
CA SER A 355 32.93 0.75 21.94
C SER A 355 31.72 -0.13 21.63
N TRP A 356 31.78 -1.44 21.91
CA TRP A 356 30.72 -2.39 21.61
C TRP A 356 29.93 -2.73 22.88
N SER A 357 28.61 -2.62 22.80
CA SER A 357 27.70 -3.03 23.87
C SER A 357 26.55 -3.86 23.33
N CYS A 358 25.85 -4.59 24.20
CA CYS A 358 24.64 -5.29 23.81
C CYS A 358 23.62 -5.40 24.95
N TYR A 359 22.35 -5.42 24.57
CA TYR A 359 21.24 -5.63 25.48
C TYR A 359 20.24 -6.58 24.87
N VAL A 360 19.50 -7.29 25.72
CA VAL A 360 18.41 -8.15 25.28
C VAL A 360 17.11 -7.41 25.47
N LYS A 361 16.31 -7.38 24.40
CA LYS A 361 14.94 -6.90 24.41
C LYS A 361 13.98 -8.08 24.39
N ASN A 362 12.97 -8.04 25.26
CA ASN A 362 11.87 -9.01 25.20
C ASN A 362 10.98 -8.72 23.99
N ASN A 363 10.50 -9.76 23.33
CA ASN A 363 9.64 -9.62 22.13
C ASN A 363 8.15 -9.46 22.49
N ARG A 364 7.82 -9.29 23.78
CA ARG A 364 6.44 -9.14 24.28
C ARG A 364 6.17 -7.68 24.63
N HIS A 365 5.08 -7.14 24.11
CA HIS A 365 4.69 -5.72 24.16
C HIS A 365 4.32 -5.17 25.55
N GLU A 366 4.42 -5.96 26.63
CA GLU A 366 3.94 -5.58 27.96
C GLU A 366 5.03 -5.09 28.92
N ASP A 367 6.32 -5.34 28.64
CA ASP A 367 7.44 -4.77 29.41
C ASP A 367 8.66 -4.57 28.48
N PRO A 368 9.10 -3.33 28.20
CA PRO A 368 10.35 -3.06 27.51
C PRO A 368 11.52 -3.20 28.49
N ASP A 369 11.67 -4.36 29.12
CA ASP A 369 12.85 -4.68 29.91
C ASP A 369 14.03 -4.84 28.94
N GLU A 370 14.73 -3.74 28.69
CA GLU A 370 16.06 -3.75 28.11
C GLU A 370 17.03 -4.25 29.17
N ILE A 371 17.35 -5.54 29.09
CA ILE A 371 18.30 -6.16 30.00
C ILE A 371 19.68 -5.96 29.39
N GLU A 372 20.48 -5.05 29.97
CA GLU A 372 21.88 -4.89 29.58
C GLU A 372 22.65 -6.18 29.87
N VAL A 373 23.24 -6.77 28.84
CA VAL A 373 23.97 -8.05 28.93
C VAL A 373 25.41 -7.93 28.43
N THR A 374 25.87 -6.71 28.13
CA THR A 374 27.21 -6.41 27.60
C THR A 374 28.31 -7.13 28.38
N ASP A 375 28.25 -7.04 29.71
CA ASP A 375 29.25 -7.57 30.64
C ASP A 375 28.87 -8.91 31.26
N ASN A 376 27.76 -9.51 30.84
CA ASN A 376 27.34 -10.83 31.32
C ASN A 376 28.17 -11.92 30.62
N THR A 377 29.33 -12.26 31.19
CA THR A 377 30.27 -13.25 30.63
C THR A 377 29.70 -14.66 30.55
N ASP A 378 28.67 -14.97 31.33
CA ASP A 378 28.00 -16.27 31.31
C ASP A 378 27.03 -16.39 30.12
N LEU A 379 26.60 -15.26 29.56
CA LEU A 379 25.66 -15.21 28.43
C LEU A 379 26.33 -14.77 27.13
N ILE A 380 27.17 -13.75 27.14
CA ILE A 380 27.77 -13.14 25.95
C ILE A 380 29.29 -13.32 25.98
N THR A 381 29.83 -13.82 24.88
CA THR A 381 31.27 -13.91 24.66
C THR A 381 31.68 -13.05 23.47
N TRP A 382 32.47 -12.02 23.76
CA TRP A 382 33.10 -11.16 22.76
C TRP A 382 34.49 -11.65 22.38
N LEU A 383 34.78 -11.68 21.09
CA LEU A 383 36.09 -12.04 20.55
C LEU A 383 36.59 -10.94 19.60
N GLU A 384 37.61 -10.22 20.05
CA GLU A 384 38.28 -9.16 19.28
C GLU A 384 38.91 -9.72 18.00
N GLN A 385 38.87 -8.94 16.92
CA GLN A 385 39.52 -9.29 15.65
C GLN A 385 40.76 -8.41 15.43
N LYS A 386 41.57 -8.76 14.42
CA LYS A 386 42.75 -7.97 14.05
C LYS A 386 42.40 -6.54 13.62
N GLU A 387 41.22 -6.36 13.04
CA GLU A 387 40.67 -5.06 12.64
C GLU A 387 39.69 -4.60 13.72
N SER A 388 39.89 -3.40 14.27
CA SER A 388 39.11 -2.88 15.41
C SER A 388 37.65 -2.56 15.07
N ASN A 389 37.33 -2.35 13.79
CA ASN A 389 35.95 -2.19 13.32
C ASN A 389 35.19 -3.51 13.18
N LYS A 390 35.83 -4.65 13.49
CA LYS A 390 35.21 -5.97 13.45
C LYS A 390 35.22 -6.62 14.82
N ILE A 391 34.08 -7.18 15.23
CA ILE A 391 33.98 -7.96 16.46
C ILE A 391 33.22 -9.25 16.22
N LYS A 392 33.61 -10.32 16.93
CA LYS A 392 32.84 -11.56 16.95
C LYS A 392 32.07 -11.67 18.27
N ILE A 393 30.82 -12.07 18.17
CA ILE A 393 29.94 -12.30 19.32
C ILE A 393 29.41 -13.72 19.30
N LYS A 394 29.31 -14.34 20.47
CA LYS A 394 28.64 -15.62 20.68
C LYS A 394 27.73 -15.51 21.91
N ILE A 395 26.59 -16.20 21.85
CA ILE A 395 25.67 -16.34 22.98
C ILE A 395 25.76 -17.76 23.55
N ALA A 396 25.77 -17.88 24.87
CA ALA A 396 25.84 -19.14 25.60
C ALA A 396 24.56 -19.97 25.44
N ASP A 397 24.59 -21.24 25.87
CA ASP A 397 23.43 -22.12 25.82
C ASP A 397 22.42 -21.84 26.94
N ASN A 398 21.74 -20.69 26.87
CA ASN A 398 20.69 -20.31 27.81
C ASN A 398 19.33 -20.16 27.11
N LYS A 399 18.49 -21.19 27.26
CA LYS A 399 17.16 -21.28 26.63
C LYS A 399 16.17 -20.20 27.09
N GLU A 400 16.40 -19.52 28.21
CA GLU A 400 15.55 -18.41 28.68
C GLU A 400 15.54 -17.22 27.73
N TYR A 401 16.56 -17.12 26.87
CA TYR A 401 16.73 -16.06 25.88
C TYR A 401 16.23 -16.45 24.49
N LEU A 402 15.71 -17.68 24.31
CA LEU A 402 15.04 -18.06 23.07
C LEU A 402 13.90 -17.09 22.78
N THR A 403 13.72 -16.73 21.50
CA THR A 403 12.66 -15.82 21.03
C THR A 403 12.83 -14.35 21.44
N LYS A 404 13.86 -13.99 22.21
CA LYS A 404 14.25 -12.60 22.50
C LYS A 404 15.16 -12.04 21.41
N ILE A 405 15.33 -10.72 21.40
CA ILE A 405 16.18 -9.99 20.44
C ILE A 405 17.45 -9.54 21.16
N LEU A 406 18.61 -9.84 20.58
CA LEU A 406 19.90 -9.30 21.00
C LEU A 406 20.19 -8.04 20.16
N VAL A 407 20.19 -6.88 20.80
CA VAL A 407 20.58 -5.62 20.17
C VAL A 407 22.06 -5.37 20.46
N ILE A 408 22.83 -5.10 19.41
CA ILE A 408 24.27 -4.86 19.48
C ILE A 408 24.53 -3.46 18.98
N LYS A 409 25.29 -2.70 19.77
CA LYS A 409 25.55 -1.29 19.58
C LYS A 409 27.04 -1.05 19.48
N CYS A 410 27.42 -0.14 18.59
CA CYS A 410 28.76 0.41 18.49
C CYS A 410 28.66 1.92 18.71
N SER A 411 29.35 2.44 19.73
CA SER A 411 29.35 3.85 20.10
C SER A 411 30.77 4.40 20.10
N ILE A 412 30.98 5.50 19.39
CA ILE A 412 32.26 6.22 19.34
C ILE A 412 32.02 7.69 19.68
N ASN A 413 32.86 8.23 20.55
CA ASN A 413 32.96 9.67 20.76
C ASN A 413 34.18 10.22 20.01
N LYS A 414 33.94 11.05 19.00
CA LYS A 414 35.00 11.77 18.26
C LYS A 414 34.61 13.25 18.21
N ASP A 415 35.52 14.12 18.62
CA ASP A 415 35.34 15.59 18.63
C ASP A 415 34.07 16.06 19.38
N GLY A 416 33.70 15.35 20.46
CA GLY A 416 32.52 15.65 21.27
C GLY A 416 31.19 15.20 20.66
N ARG A 417 31.22 14.49 19.52
CA ARG A 417 30.04 13.90 18.87
C ARG A 417 30.01 12.40 19.14
N ASN A 418 28.88 11.92 19.65
CA ASN A 418 28.63 10.50 19.82
C ASN A 418 27.97 9.93 18.56
N ILE A 419 28.68 9.06 17.86
CA ILE A 419 28.17 8.34 16.68
C ILE A 419 27.83 6.93 17.15
N VAL A 420 26.59 6.52 16.88
CA VAL A 420 26.05 5.23 17.32
C VAL A 420 25.53 4.47 16.10
N GLY A 421 25.95 3.21 15.98
CA GLY A 421 25.36 2.23 15.07
C GLY A 421 24.78 1.07 15.85
N GLU A 422 23.63 0.54 15.42
CA GLU A 422 22.94 -0.56 16.09
C GLU A 422 22.51 -1.64 15.08
N ILE A 423 22.56 -2.89 15.50
CA ILE A 423 22.06 -4.06 14.76
C ILE A 423 21.33 -5.01 15.70
N GLN A 424 20.27 -5.63 15.20
CA GLN A 424 19.46 -6.56 15.97
C GLN A 424 19.63 -7.99 15.43
N LEU A 425 19.83 -8.95 16.33
CA LEU A 425 19.96 -10.37 16.02
C LEU A 425 18.91 -11.17 16.80
N GLN A 426 18.09 -11.95 16.11
CA GLN A 426 17.14 -12.86 16.76
C GLN A 426 17.88 -14.04 17.39
N ILE A 427 17.56 -14.34 18.65
CA ILE A 427 18.14 -15.49 19.36
C ILE A 427 17.33 -16.76 19.02
N SER A 428 17.97 -17.73 18.36
CA SER A 428 17.35 -18.96 17.88
C SER A 428 18.01 -20.23 18.44
N SER A 429 17.30 -21.37 18.48
CA SER A 429 17.93 -22.63 18.91
C SER A 429 18.94 -23.16 17.88
N VAL A 430 19.85 -24.01 18.35
CA VAL A 430 20.54 -24.98 17.49
C VAL A 430 19.54 -26.11 17.27
N LEU A 431 19.12 -26.31 16.02
CA LEU A 431 18.42 -27.53 15.60
C LEU A 431 19.35 -28.72 15.71
#